data_AF-A0A6P1AM73-F1
#
_entry.id   AF-A0A6P1AM73-F1
#
_cell.length_a   1.000
_cell.length_b   1.000
_cell.length_c   1.000
_cell.angle_alpha   90.00
_cell.angle_beta   90.00
_cell.angle_gamma   90.00
#
_symmetry.space_group_name_H-M   'P 1'
#
loop_
_entity.id
_entity.type
_entity.pdbx_description
1 polymer ?
#
loop_
_entity_poly.entity_id
_entity_poly.type
_entity_poly.pdbx_seq_one_letter_code
_entity_poly.pdbx_strand_id
1 'polypeptide(L)'
;MDCAIAIYKGSGKRFFIQLAEQLGIETTEPKLNKDGEEVGERNLTLDELKEAIASDIDAANTLLIFPEARRLTTGIRYWLEDLICEGATVCCFAPANPGRDIFLRMIEIELELPSDRLIREEMKREANRQGLTLNDSKLAELQSYAGRNPMLARKIIRNEKLGLSHKAQPQHTQYIDISPIIISSLMCLGIVRFIGMGTGNKGLYIIGGVALIAGMMLKQIGQIRGARKRLGQ
;
A
#
# COMPACT_ATOMS: atom_id res chain seq x y z
N MET A 1 -16.32 7.46 24.21
CA MET A 1 -15.85 6.86 22.96
C MET A 1 -14.55 6.18 23.24
N ASP A 2 -14.62 4.87 23.42
CA ASP A 2 -13.47 4.04 23.75
C ASP A 2 -12.73 3.69 22.46
N CYS A 3 -11.40 3.74 22.50
CA CYS A 3 -10.59 3.56 21.31
C CYS A 3 -9.46 2.57 21.59
N ALA A 4 -9.36 1.56 20.73
CA ALA A 4 -8.29 0.58 20.79
C ALA A 4 -7.58 0.45 19.44
N ILE A 5 -6.25 0.38 19.49
CA ILE A 5 -5.39 0.26 18.31
C ILE A 5 -4.60 -1.04 18.42
N ALA A 6 -4.71 -1.92 17.42
CA ALA A 6 -3.98 -3.19 17.44
C ALA A 6 -3.36 -3.54 16.07
N ILE A 7 -2.20 -4.19 16.12
CA ILE A 7 -1.47 -4.64 14.92
C ILE A 7 -1.22 -6.13 15.04
N TYR A 8 -1.73 -6.91 14.08
CA TYR A 8 -1.49 -8.35 14.06
C TYR A 8 -0.05 -8.67 13.65
N LYS A 9 0.72 -9.25 14.58
CA LYS A 9 2.13 -9.66 14.40
C LYS A 9 2.35 -11.17 14.42
N GLY A 10 1.33 -11.96 14.07
CA GLY A 10 1.44 -13.42 13.94
C GLY A 10 0.93 -14.24 15.12
N SER A 11 0.54 -13.61 16.24
CA SER A 11 -0.07 -14.27 17.39
C SER A 11 -1.45 -13.69 17.67
N GLY A 12 -2.50 -14.50 17.50
CA GLY A 12 -3.88 -14.09 17.79
C GLY A 12 -4.08 -13.77 19.27
N LYS A 13 -3.57 -14.61 20.17
CA LYS A 13 -3.74 -14.39 21.62
C LYS A 13 -3.18 -13.04 22.08
N ARG A 14 -1.96 -12.70 21.64
CA ARG A 14 -1.35 -11.39 21.96
C ARG A 14 -2.14 -10.22 21.36
N PHE A 15 -2.71 -10.40 20.18
CA PHE A 15 -3.53 -9.38 19.53
C PHE A 15 -4.80 -9.06 20.34
N PHE A 16 -5.52 -10.07 20.81
CA PHE A 16 -6.73 -9.85 21.61
C PHE A 16 -6.42 -9.37 23.04
N ILE A 17 -5.35 -9.84 23.67
CA ILE A 17 -4.90 -9.29 24.96
C ILE A 17 -4.61 -7.79 24.83
N GLN A 18 -3.90 -7.36 23.78
CA GLN A 18 -3.61 -5.95 23.54
C GLN A 18 -4.89 -5.10 23.33
N LEU A 19 -5.93 -5.67 22.73
CA LEU A 19 -7.22 -5.00 22.59
C LEU A 19 -7.95 -4.90 23.92
N ALA A 20 -8.07 -6.03 24.65
CA ALA A 20 -8.72 -6.09 25.95
C ALA A 20 -8.09 -5.11 26.95
N GLU A 21 -6.75 -5.07 27.03
CA GLU A 21 -6.02 -4.15 27.91
C GLU A 21 -6.32 -2.67 27.60
N GLN A 22 -6.47 -2.31 26.32
CA GLN A 22 -6.83 -0.92 25.92
C GLN A 22 -8.28 -0.58 26.19
N LEU A 23 -9.16 -1.58 26.14
CA LEU A 23 -10.60 -1.43 26.40
C LEU A 23 -10.95 -1.60 27.89
N GLY A 24 -9.95 -1.89 28.75
CA GLY A 24 -10.16 -2.10 30.19
C GLY A 24 -10.86 -3.42 30.53
N ILE A 25 -10.77 -4.43 29.66
CA ILE A 25 -11.43 -5.73 29.81
C ILE A 25 -10.46 -6.71 30.47
N GLU A 26 -10.95 -7.44 31.47
CA GLU A 26 -10.13 -8.41 32.21
C GLU A 26 -9.69 -9.56 31.29
N THR A 27 -8.40 -9.92 31.37
CA THR A 27 -7.79 -10.98 30.54
C THR A 27 -7.51 -12.27 31.30
N THR A 28 -7.89 -12.28 32.58
CA THR A 28 -7.70 -13.35 33.53
C THR A 28 -9.01 -13.60 34.26
N GLU A 29 -9.26 -14.86 34.61
CA GLU A 29 -10.38 -15.26 35.45
C GLU A 29 -9.87 -15.96 36.72
N PRO A 30 -10.62 -15.95 37.83
CA PRO A 30 -10.28 -16.72 39.01
C PRO A 30 -10.32 -18.22 38.70
N LYS A 31 -9.22 -18.90 39.01
CA LYS A 31 -9.06 -20.35 38.86
C LYS A 31 -9.66 -21.04 40.08
N LEU A 32 -10.76 -21.77 39.88
CA LEU A 32 -11.44 -22.53 40.92
C LEU A 32 -10.86 -23.96 41.07
N ASN A 33 -10.77 -24.48 42.31
CA ASN A 33 -10.51 -25.90 42.56
C ASN A 33 -11.78 -26.74 42.31
N LYS A 34 -11.68 -28.07 42.53
CA LYS A 34 -12.82 -29.00 42.46
C LYS A 34 -13.92 -28.70 43.47
N ASP A 35 -13.59 -27.96 44.52
CA ASP A 35 -14.46 -27.62 45.65
C ASP A 35 -15.05 -26.19 45.51
N GLY A 36 -14.76 -25.49 44.41
CA GLY A 36 -15.30 -24.15 44.10
C GLY A 36 -14.57 -22.98 44.77
N GLU A 37 -13.39 -23.20 45.36
CA GLU A 37 -12.58 -22.14 45.98
C GLU A 37 -11.55 -21.56 45.00
N GLU A 38 -11.33 -20.23 45.07
CA GLU A 38 -10.35 -19.52 44.25
C GLU A 38 -8.91 -19.88 44.67
N VAL A 39 -8.17 -20.51 43.77
CA VAL A 39 -6.78 -20.98 44.00
C VAL A 39 -5.74 -20.13 43.27
N GLY A 40 -6.17 -19.11 42.53
CA GLY A 40 -5.32 -18.21 41.76
C GLY A 40 -6.01 -17.68 40.52
N GLU A 41 -5.25 -17.27 39.52
CA GLU A 41 -5.77 -16.72 38.26
C GLU A 41 -5.40 -17.61 37.07
N ARG A 42 -6.33 -17.73 36.12
CA ARG A 42 -6.13 -18.40 34.82
C ARG A 42 -6.23 -17.35 33.71
N ASN A 43 -5.27 -17.36 32.80
CA ASN A 43 -5.35 -16.56 31.57
C ASN A 43 -6.48 -17.07 30.67
N LEU A 44 -7.30 -16.15 30.16
CA LEU A 44 -8.31 -16.47 29.17
C LEU A 44 -7.67 -17.09 27.90
N THR A 45 -8.39 -18.02 27.30
CA THR A 45 -8.09 -18.61 25.99
C THR A 45 -8.39 -17.59 24.88
N LEU A 46 -8.00 -17.91 23.65
CA LEU A 46 -8.24 -17.03 22.52
C LEU A 46 -9.74 -16.77 22.29
N ASP A 47 -10.56 -17.82 22.44
CA ASP A 47 -11.99 -17.71 22.17
C ASP A 47 -12.71 -17.05 23.34
N GLU A 48 -12.31 -17.32 24.59
CA GLU A 48 -12.79 -16.58 25.77
C GLU A 48 -12.45 -15.08 25.69
N LEU A 49 -11.28 -14.70 25.18
CA LEU A 49 -10.92 -13.29 24.97
C LEU A 49 -11.81 -12.62 23.91
N LYS A 50 -12.16 -13.31 22.83
CA LYS A 50 -13.04 -12.77 21.80
C LYS A 50 -14.44 -12.52 22.36
N GLU A 51 -14.93 -13.48 23.14
CA GLU A 51 -16.25 -13.40 23.75
C GLU A 51 -16.29 -12.28 24.79
N ALA A 52 -15.31 -12.22 25.70
CA ALA A 52 -15.22 -11.15 26.69
C ALA A 52 -15.15 -9.76 26.05
N ILE A 53 -14.41 -9.61 24.95
CA ILE A 53 -14.38 -8.34 24.22
C ILE A 53 -15.73 -8.06 23.55
N ALA A 54 -16.39 -9.06 22.96
CA ALA A 54 -17.68 -8.83 22.31
C ALA A 54 -18.80 -8.50 23.31
N SER A 55 -18.80 -9.13 24.49
CA SER A 55 -19.83 -8.93 25.51
C SER A 55 -19.70 -7.60 26.25
N ASP A 56 -18.47 -7.16 26.52
CA ASP A 56 -18.22 -6.06 27.46
C ASP A 56 -18.07 -4.70 26.77
N ILE A 57 -17.86 -4.68 25.45
CA ILE A 57 -17.76 -3.41 24.73
C ILE A 57 -19.14 -2.77 24.54
N ASP A 58 -19.22 -1.46 24.79
CA ASP A 58 -20.29 -0.64 24.25
C ASP A 58 -20.04 -0.43 22.76
N ALA A 59 -20.55 -1.34 21.94
CA ALA A 59 -20.33 -1.36 20.49
C ALA A 59 -20.63 0.02 19.85
N ALA A 60 -21.71 0.68 20.26
CA ALA A 60 -22.12 1.98 19.71
C ALA A 60 -21.13 3.12 19.99
N ASN A 61 -20.28 2.98 21.01
CA ASN A 61 -19.32 4.00 21.44
C ASN A 61 -17.85 3.55 21.29
N THR A 62 -17.60 2.42 20.61
CA THR A 62 -16.26 1.84 20.47
C THR A 62 -15.69 2.05 19.07
N LEU A 63 -14.43 2.52 19.01
CA LEU A 63 -13.64 2.66 17.79
C LEU A 63 -12.41 1.74 17.80
N LEU A 64 -12.40 0.77 16.90
CA LEU A 64 -11.28 -0.15 16.70
C LEU A 64 -10.44 0.30 15.50
N ILE A 65 -9.15 0.54 15.70
CA ILE A 65 -8.22 0.98 14.65
C ILE A 65 -7.20 -0.11 14.34
N PHE A 66 -7.10 -0.48 13.06
CA PHE A 66 -6.18 -1.50 12.56
C PHE A 66 -5.22 -0.92 11.52
N PRO A 67 -4.01 -0.47 11.93
CA PRO A 67 -3.03 0.15 11.03
C PRO A 67 -2.50 -0.76 9.90
N GLU A 68 -2.58 -2.08 10.07
CA GLU A 68 -2.10 -3.07 9.09
C GLU A 68 -3.18 -4.11 8.77
N ALA A 69 -4.34 -3.64 8.31
CA ALA A 69 -5.54 -4.47 8.13
C ALA A 69 -5.35 -5.66 7.16
N ARG A 70 -4.42 -5.56 6.19
CA ARG A 70 -4.07 -6.66 5.28
C ARG A 70 -3.56 -7.92 6.01
N ARG A 71 -2.97 -7.76 7.20
CA ARG A 71 -2.41 -8.87 7.99
C ARG A 71 -3.45 -9.60 8.84
N LEU A 72 -4.65 -9.05 9.00
CA LEU A 72 -5.69 -9.67 9.81
C LEU A 72 -6.03 -11.06 9.24
N THR A 73 -6.03 -12.07 10.10
CA THR A 73 -6.39 -13.44 9.72
C THR A 73 -7.88 -13.53 9.46
N THR A 74 -8.31 -14.55 8.71
CA THR A 74 -9.73 -14.76 8.40
C THR A 74 -10.59 -14.84 9.67
N GLY A 75 -10.11 -15.53 10.71
CA GLY A 75 -10.84 -15.62 11.98
C GLY A 75 -11.02 -14.28 12.70
N ILE A 76 -10.03 -13.37 12.63
CA ILE A 76 -10.19 -12.01 13.18
C ILE A 76 -11.19 -11.22 12.32
N ARG A 77 -11.17 -11.39 11.00
CA ARG A 77 -12.09 -10.69 10.10
C ARG A 77 -13.54 -11.09 10.33
N TYR A 78 -13.83 -12.38 10.55
CA TYR A 78 -15.19 -12.82 10.89
C TYR A 78 -15.65 -12.27 12.24
N TRP A 79 -14.79 -12.33 13.27
CA TRP A 79 -15.11 -11.74 14.56
C TRP A 79 -15.39 -10.23 14.48
N LEU A 80 -14.64 -9.49 13.65
CA LEU A 80 -14.93 -8.07 13.39
C LEU A 80 -16.25 -7.86 12.64
N GLU A 81 -16.67 -8.80 11.80
CA GLU A 81 -17.95 -8.70 11.08
C GLU A 81 -19.12 -8.70 12.07
N ASP A 82 -19.05 -9.56 13.08
CA ASP A 82 -20.05 -9.65 14.14
C ASP A 82 -20.11 -8.34 14.93
N LEU A 83 -18.95 -7.81 15.36
CA LEU A 83 -18.89 -6.53 16.08
C LEU A 83 -19.42 -5.34 15.27
N ILE A 84 -19.14 -5.29 13.97
CA ILE A 84 -19.66 -4.24 13.09
C ILE A 84 -21.19 -4.32 13.02
N CYS A 85 -21.76 -5.52 13.01
CA CYS A 85 -23.21 -5.72 13.01
C CYS A 85 -23.85 -5.30 14.34
N GLU A 86 -23.13 -5.40 15.45
CA GLU A 86 -23.54 -4.91 16.78
C GLU A 86 -23.40 -3.38 16.93
N GLY A 87 -22.71 -2.71 16.02
CA GLY A 87 -22.59 -1.26 15.97
C GLY A 87 -21.17 -0.71 16.20
N ALA A 88 -20.17 -1.57 16.37
CA ALA A 88 -18.78 -1.16 16.54
C ALA A 88 -18.25 -0.41 15.32
N THR A 89 -17.58 0.72 15.55
CA THR A 89 -16.91 1.45 14.47
C THR A 89 -15.52 0.88 14.25
N VAL A 90 -15.24 0.42 13.02
CA VAL A 90 -13.94 -0.16 12.66
C VAL A 90 -13.24 0.69 11.60
N CYS A 91 -12.00 1.09 11.86
CA CYS A 91 -11.15 1.83 10.95
C CYS A 91 -9.92 0.99 10.55
N CYS A 92 -9.83 0.65 9.26
CA CYS A 92 -8.79 -0.20 8.72
C CYS A 92 -7.86 0.58 7.79
N PHE A 93 -6.54 0.47 8.01
CA PHE A 93 -5.54 1.01 7.09
C PHE A 93 -4.86 -0.13 6.35
N ALA A 94 -4.77 0.00 5.03
CA ALA A 94 -4.06 -0.93 4.17
C ALA A 94 -3.44 -0.20 2.97
N PRO A 95 -2.29 -0.67 2.42
CA PRO A 95 -1.71 -0.08 1.22
C PRO A 95 -2.60 -0.20 -0.03
N ALA A 96 -3.49 -1.18 -0.04
CA ALA A 96 -4.52 -1.39 -1.05
C ALA A 96 -5.67 -2.18 -0.40
N ASN A 97 -6.90 -1.95 -0.83
CA ASN A 97 -8.05 -2.70 -0.35
C ASN A 97 -7.88 -4.20 -0.65
N PRO A 98 -7.96 -5.10 0.37
CA PRO A 98 -7.88 -6.53 0.16
C PRO A 98 -9.02 -7.13 -0.66
N GLY A 99 -10.15 -6.43 -0.81
CA GLY A 99 -11.27 -6.81 -1.69
C GLY A 99 -11.98 -8.11 -1.27
N ARG A 100 -12.11 -8.38 0.03
CA ARG A 100 -12.73 -9.61 0.56
C ARG A 100 -13.31 -9.40 1.97
N ASP A 101 -14.20 -10.29 2.40
CA ASP A 101 -14.77 -10.34 3.75
C ASP A 101 -15.32 -8.97 4.19
N ILE A 102 -15.04 -8.55 5.44
CA ILE A 102 -15.46 -7.24 5.99
C ILE A 102 -15.11 -6.05 5.09
N PHE A 103 -14.00 -6.12 4.33
CA PHE A 103 -13.55 -5.01 3.51
C PHE A 103 -14.49 -4.69 2.34
N LEU A 104 -15.35 -5.63 1.94
CA LEU A 104 -16.37 -5.39 0.90
C LEU A 104 -17.53 -4.53 1.39
N ARG A 105 -17.79 -4.51 2.70
CA ARG A 105 -18.89 -3.78 3.34
C ARG A 105 -18.45 -2.42 3.90
N MET A 106 -17.14 -2.21 4.04
CA MET A 106 -16.58 -0.97 4.57
C MET A 106 -16.58 0.16 3.53
N ILE A 107 -16.70 1.40 4.02
CA ILE A 107 -16.46 2.58 3.18
C ILE A 107 -14.98 2.64 2.82
N GLU A 108 -14.69 2.67 1.53
CA GLU A 108 -13.34 2.82 1.01
C GLU A 108 -12.99 4.29 0.84
N ILE A 109 -11.89 4.71 1.46
CA ILE A 109 -11.31 6.05 1.31
C ILE A 109 -9.90 5.88 0.77
N GLU A 110 -9.72 6.17 -0.51
CA GLU A 110 -8.41 6.17 -1.14
C GLU A 110 -7.67 7.48 -0.83
N LEU A 111 -6.44 7.36 -0.31
CA LEU A 111 -5.59 8.52 -0.08
C LEU A 111 -4.79 8.84 -1.34
N GLU A 112 -4.94 10.07 -1.83
CA GLU A 112 -4.12 10.56 -2.92
C GLU A 112 -2.65 10.68 -2.49
N LEU A 113 -1.76 10.43 -3.46
CA LEU A 113 -0.33 10.69 -3.25
C LEU A 113 -0.11 12.18 -2.93
N PRO A 114 0.80 12.52 -2.01
CA PRO A 114 1.10 13.92 -1.71
C PRO A 114 1.66 14.63 -2.96
N SER A 115 1.38 15.92 -3.09
CA SER A 115 1.90 16.73 -4.19
C SER A 115 3.42 16.90 -4.10
N ASP A 116 4.07 17.13 -5.25
CA ASP A 116 5.51 17.40 -5.33
C ASP A 116 5.94 18.61 -4.48
N ARG A 117 5.05 19.61 -4.34
CA ARG A 117 5.27 20.76 -3.46
C ARG A 117 5.40 20.33 -2.01
N LEU A 118 4.50 19.46 -1.54
CA LEU A 118 4.48 18.98 -0.16
C LEU A 118 5.70 18.09 0.14
N ILE A 119 6.12 17.28 -0.84
CA ILE A 119 7.38 16.53 -0.75
C ILE A 119 8.58 17.47 -0.62
N ARG A 120 8.64 18.51 -1.46
CA ARG A 120 9.73 19.48 -1.41
C ARG A 120 9.79 20.21 -0.06
N GLU A 121 8.65 20.62 0.47
CA GLU A 121 8.56 21.22 1.82
C GLU A 121 9.08 20.25 2.88
N GLU A 122 8.70 18.97 2.80
CA GLU A 122 9.14 17.95 3.74
C GLU A 122 10.65 17.67 3.65
N MET A 123 11.21 17.67 2.44
CA MET A 123 12.65 17.58 2.24
C MET A 123 13.39 18.79 2.81
N LYS A 124 12.87 20.02 2.63
CA LYS A 124 13.45 21.23 3.25
C LYS A 124 13.41 21.15 4.77
N ARG A 125 12.30 20.69 5.35
CA ARG A 125 12.17 20.49 6.80
C ARG A 125 13.18 19.47 7.34
N GLU A 126 13.33 18.32 6.67
CA GLU A 126 14.32 17.31 7.09
C GLU A 126 15.75 17.81 6.90
N ALA A 127 16.05 18.56 5.82
CA ALA A 127 17.38 19.13 5.59
C ALA A 127 17.75 20.13 6.69
N ASN A 128 16.82 21.03 7.04
CA ASN A 128 16.99 21.97 8.15
C ASN A 128 17.20 21.25 9.48
N ARG A 129 16.41 20.20 9.77
CA ARG A 129 16.58 19.36 10.98
C ARG A 129 17.96 18.71 11.03
N GLN A 130 18.51 18.35 9.88
CA GLN A 130 19.82 17.72 9.76
C GLN A 130 20.98 18.73 9.72
N GLY A 131 20.70 20.05 9.74
CA GLY A 131 21.70 21.10 9.58
C GLY A 131 22.32 21.16 8.18
N LEU A 132 21.59 20.67 7.17
CA LEU A 132 22.05 20.59 5.79
C LEU A 132 21.46 21.76 4.99
N THR A 133 22.31 22.62 4.45
CA THR A 133 21.88 23.69 3.54
C THR A 133 21.92 23.15 2.11
N LEU A 134 20.75 22.99 1.50
CA LEU A 134 20.62 22.54 0.12
C LEU A 134 20.21 23.68 -0.80
N ASN A 135 20.91 23.80 -1.93
CA ASN A 135 20.47 24.64 -3.04
C ASN A 135 19.22 24.03 -3.71
N ASP A 136 18.33 24.85 -4.25
CA ASP A 136 17.09 24.43 -4.90
C ASP A 136 17.36 23.47 -6.09
N SER A 137 18.47 23.65 -6.83
CA SER A 137 18.87 22.71 -7.90
C SER A 137 19.17 21.31 -7.36
N LYS A 138 19.91 21.21 -6.25
CA LYS A 138 20.25 19.92 -5.63
C LYS A 138 19.02 19.27 -5.02
N LEU A 139 18.13 20.08 -4.44
CA LEU A 139 16.86 19.62 -3.90
C LEU A 139 15.95 19.02 -4.98
N ALA A 140 15.89 19.64 -6.17
CA ALA A 140 15.13 19.13 -7.30
C ALA A 140 15.69 17.79 -7.82
N GLU A 141 17.02 17.67 -7.91
CA GLU A 141 17.70 16.42 -8.24
C GLU A 141 17.33 15.32 -7.22
N LEU A 142 17.44 15.61 -5.92
CA LEU A 142 17.11 14.66 -4.85
C LEU A 142 15.63 14.27 -4.85
N GLN A 143 14.74 15.21 -5.18
CA GLN A 143 13.31 14.97 -5.26
C GLN A 143 12.96 13.97 -6.36
N SER A 144 13.68 13.99 -7.50
CA SER A 144 13.48 13.02 -8.58
C SER A 144 13.73 11.57 -8.13
N TYR A 145 14.63 11.35 -7.17
CA TYR A 145 14.87 10.02 -6.60
C TYR A 145 13.81 9.59 -5.59
N ALA A 146 13.17 10.55 -4.91
CA ALA A 146 12.15 10.31 -3.88
C ALA A 146 10.76 10.04 -4.48
N GLY A 147 10.46 10.68 -5.63
CA GLY A 147 9.11 10.74 -6.18
C GLY A 147 8.11 11.36 -5.18
N ARG A 148 6.87 10.86 -5.21
CA ARG A 148 5.77 11.34 -4.33
C ARG A 148 5.70 10.60 -2.99
N ASN A 149 6.83 10.15 -2.43
CA ASN A 149 6.86 9.40 -1.18
C ASN A 149 7.61 10.17 -0.06
N PRO A 150 6.91 10.64 0.99
CA PRO A 150 7.53 11.40 2.09
C PRO A 150 8.59 10.63 2.87
N MET A 151 8.44 9.32 3.02
CA MET A 151 9.43 8.48 3.73
C MET A 151 10.73 8.36 2.93
N LEU A 152 10.63 8.15 1.62
CA LEU A 152 11.81 8.13 0.73
C LEU A 152 12.48 9.51 0.67
N ALA A 153 11.69 10.58 0.62
CA ALA A 153 12.18 11.95 0.64
C ALA A 153 13.07 12.22 1.87
N ARG A 154 12.59 11.88 3.08
CA ARG A 154 13.40 12.00 4.31
C ARG A 154 14.66 11.12 4.28
N LYS A 155 14.55 9.89 3.77
CA LYS A 155 15.67 8.95 3.66
C LYS A 155 16.76 9.48 2.73
N ILE A 156 16.39 10.06 1.60
CA ILE A 156 17.34 10.62 0.63
C ILE A 156 18.11 11.80 1.23
N ILE A 157 17.43 12.70 1.94
CA ILE A 157 18.09 13.80 2.66
C ILE A 157 19.08 13.30 3.70
N ARG A 158 18.71 12.26 4.46
CA ARG A 158 19.64 11.62 5.42
C ARG A 158 20.85 11.00 4.72
N ASN A 159 20.63 10.35 3.59
CA ASN A 159 21.71 9.76 2.79
C ASN A 159 22.62 10.84 2.19
N GLU A 160 22.08 11.99 1.78
CA GLU A 160 22.86 13.13 1.28
C GLU A 160 23.83 13.64 2.36
N LYS A 161 23.37 13.81 3.60
CA LYS A 161 24.23 14.20 4.72
C LYS A 161 25.37 13.21 4.98
N LEU A 162 25.13 11.92 4.73
CA LEU A 162 26.14 10.87 4.86
C LEU A 162 27.05 10.74 3.62
N GLY A 163 26.85 11.55 2.58
CA GLY A 163 27.61 11.47 1.32
C GLY A 163 27.26 10.23 0.46
N LEU A 164 26.12 9.60 0.69
CA LEU A 164 25.70 8.34 0.05
C LEU A 164 24.74 8.53 -1.14
N SER A 165 24.37 9.76 -1.47
CA SER A 165 23.35 10.07 -2.47
C SER A 165 23.68 9.62 -3.89
N HIS A 166 24.97 9.62 -4.26
CA HIS A 166 25.42 9.16 -5.59
C HIS A 166 25.19 7.66 -5.84
N LYS A 167 24.82 6.87 -4.81
CA LYS A 167 24.51 5.44 -4.92
C LYS A 167 23.01 5.15 -4.92
N ALA A 168 22.15 6.16 -4.77
CA ALA A 168 20.71 5.97 -4.77
C ALA A 168 20.21 5.82 -6.22
N GLN A 169 20.01 4.59 -6.68
CA GLN A 169 19.23 4.35 -7.90
C GLN A 169 17.81 4.92 -7.70
N PRO A 170 17.20 5.53 -8.74
CA PRO A 170 15.83 6.04 -8.65
C PRO A 170 14.89 4.90 -8.24
N GLN A 171 14.26 5.04 -7.07
CA GLN A 171 13.36 4.04 -6.50
C GLN A 171 11.90 4.22 -6.95
N HIS A 172 11.59 5.35 -7.61
CA HIS A 172 10.28 5.52 -8.23
C HIS A 172 10.27 4.92 -9.64
N THR A 173 9.16 4.26 -9.97
CA THR A 173 8.84 3.86 -11.34
C THR A 173 7.74 4.79 -11.82
N GLN A 174 8.06 6.06 -12.11
CA GLN A 174 7.10 6.92 -12.79
C GLN A 174 7.02 6.43 -14.23
N TYR A 175 6.06 5.53 -14.48
CA TYR A 175 5.81 4.99 -15.81
C TYR A 175 5.19 6.10 -16.66
N ILE A 176 5.99 6.73 -17.50
CA ILE A 176 5.46 7.56 -18.58
C ILE A 176 4.82 6.59 -19.56
N ASP A 177 3.50 6.70 -19.76
CA ASP A 177 2.80 5.87 -20.73
C ASP A 177 3.14 6.35 -22.16
N ILE A 178 4.18 5.75 -22.75
CA ILE A 178 4.65 6.01 -24.12
C ILE A 178 3.81 5.22 -25.15
N SER A 179 2.87 4.38 -24.70
CA SER A 179 2.04 3.54 -25.58
C SER A 179 1.32 4.33 -26.68
N PRO A 180 0.74 5.52 -26.43
CA PRO A 180 0.08 6.31 -27.46
C PRO A 180 1.02 6.67 -28.61
N ILE A 181 2.26 7.08 -28.31
CA ILE A 181 3.26 7.49 -29.32
C ILE A 181 3.66 6.31 -30.22
N ILE A 182 3.84 5.13 -29.62
CA ILE A 182 4.21 3.91 -30.36
C ILE A 182 3.06 3.48 -31.28
N ILE A 183 1.81 3.50 -30.78
CA ILE A 183 0.63 3.11 -31.56
C ILE A 183 0.43 4.07 -32.74
N SER A 184 0.52 5.39 -32.51
CA SER A 184 0.42 6.39 -33.58
C SER A 184 1.48 6.19 -34.66
N SER A 185 2.73 5.91 -34.28
CA SER A 185 3.82 5.66 -35.24
C SER A 185 3.56 4.41 -36.10
N LEU A 186 3.04 3.34 -35.50
CA LEU A 186 2.67 2.12 -36.25
C LEU A 186 1.51 2.38 -37.21
N MET A 187 0.51 3.17 -36.81
CA MET A 187 -0.61 3.54 -37.69
C MET A 187 -0.13 4.35 -38.90
N CYS A 188 0.83 5.27 -38.72
CA CYS A 188 1.45 5.99 -39.84
C CYS A 188 2.12 5.05 -40.86
N LEU A 189 2.84 4.02 -40.39
CA LEU A 189 3.44 3.00 -41.28
C LEU A 189 2.36 2.18 -42.02
N GLY A 190 1.24 1.90 -41.36
CA GLY A 190 0.06 1.29 -41.98
C GLY A 190 -0.52 2.16 -43.10
N ILE A 191 -0.63 3.48 -42.90
CA ILE A 191 -1.11 4.43 -43.92
C ILE A 191 -0.18 4.44 -45.14
N VAL A 192 1.14 4.45 -44.94
CA VAL A 192 2.12 4.41 -46.05
C VAL A 192 1.93 3.16 -46.91
N ARG A 193 1.64 2.01 -46.28
CA ARG A 193 1.34 0.77 -47.00
C ARG A 193 0.07 0.90 -47.86
N PHE A 194 -1.00 1.50 -47.33
CA PHE A 194 -2.24 1.72 -48.08
C PHE A 194 -2.06 2.70 -49.24
N ILE A 195 -1.27 3.76 -49.05
CA ILE A 195 -0.92 4.70 -50.14
C ILE A 195 -0.15 3.97 -51.23
N GLY A 196 0.81 3.10 -50.88
CA GLY A 196 1.54 2.27 -51.85
C GLY A 196 0.62 1.36 -52.67
N MET A 197 -0.39 0.77 -52.03
CA MET A 197 -1.41 -0.03 -52.72
C MET A 197 -2.27 0.84 -53.66
N GLY A 198 -2.75 1.99 -53.19
CA GLY A 198 -3.61 2.88 -53.96
C GLY A 198 -2.92 3.59 -55.12
N THR A 199 -1.60 3.82 -55.02
CA THR A 199 -0.78 4.47 -56.07
C THR A 199 -0.12 3.46 -57.02
N GLY A 200 -0.29 2.15 -56.80
CA GLY A 200 0.38 1.10 -57.59
C GLY A 200 1.89 1.00 -57.33
N ASN A 201 2.44 1.74 -56.38
CA ASN A 201 3.85 1.71 -56.04
C ASN A 201 4.18 0.52 -55.13
N LYS A 202 4.68 -0.56 -55.77
CA LYS A 202 5.10 -1.79 -55.09
C LYS A 202 6.17 -1.55 -54.02
N GLY A 203 7.10 -0.61 -54.24
CA GLY A 203 8.15 -0.29 -53.28
C GLY A 203 7.60 0.27 -51.98
N LEU A 204 6.69 1.24 -52.07
CA LEU A 204 6.07 1.87 -50.90
C LEU A 204 5.18 0.90 -50.12
N TYR A 205 4.47 0.01 -50.82
CA TYR A 205 3.69 -1.07 -50.22
C TYR A 205 4.55 -2.05 -49.42
N ILE A 206 5.67 -2.50 -50.01
CA ILE A 206 6.57 -3.48 -49.38
C ILE A 206 7.29 -2.84 -48.18
N ILE A 207 7.85 -1.64 -48.34
CA ILE A 207 8.59 -0.96 -47.26
C ILE A 207 7.67 -0.65 -46.07
N GLY A 208 6.48 -0.11 -46.33
CA GLY A 208 5.49 0.16 -45.27
C GLY A 208 5.05 -1.11 -44.55
N GLY A 209 4.83 -2.21 -45.28
CA GLY A 209 4.48 -3.51 -44.69
C GLY A 209 5.58 -4.13 -43.83
N VAL A 210 6.83 -4.12 -44.30
CA VAL A 210 7.98 -4.65 -43.56
C VAL A 210 8.26 -3.81 -42.31
N ALA A 211 8.22 -2.48 -42.42
CA ALA A 211 8.42 -1.58 -41.29
C ALA A 211 7.33 -1.74 -40.21
N LEU A 212 6.07 -1.93 -40.61
CA LEU A 212 4.95 -2.18 -39.69
C LEU A 212 5.15 -3.49 -38.90
N ILE A 213 5.53 -4.59 -39.58
CA ILE A 213 5.77 -5.88 -38.94
C ILE A 213 6.97 -5.80 -37.99
N ALA A 214 8.07 -5.17 -38.41
CA ALA A 214 9.24 -4.97 -37.56
C ALA A 214 8.89 -4.14 -36.31
N GLY A 215 8.11 -3.07 -36.46
CA GLY A 215 7.65 -2.25 -35.34
C GLY A 215 6.74 -3.02 -34.37
N MET A 216 5.85 -3.88 -34.87
CA MET A 216 5.02 -4.76 -34.02
C MET A 216 5.87 -5.77 -33.24
N MET A 217 6.89 -6.37 -33.87
CA MET A 217 7.81 -7.27 -33.18
C MET A 217 8.58 -6.55 -32.06
N LEU A 218 9.08 -5.34 -32.32
CA LEU A 218 9.76 -4.52 -31.32
C LEU A 218 8.84 -4.16 -30.14
N LYS A 219 7.58 -3.81 -30.43
CA LYS A 219 6.56 -3.55 -29.39
C LYS A 219 6.34 -4.79 -28.51
N GLN A 220 6.23 -5.97 -29.11
CA GLN A 220 6.00 -7.22 -28.39
C GLN A 220 7.19 -7.61 -27.50
N ILE A 221 8.43 -7.45 -28.00
CA ILE A 221 9.65 -7.65 -27.22
C ILE A 221 9.74 -6.64 -26.06
N GLY A 222 9.35 -5.38 -26.28
CA GLY A 222 9.31 -4.34 -25.25
C GLY A 222 8.31 -4.64 -24.13
N GLN A 223 7.13 -5.15 -24.46
CA GLN A 223 6.11 -5.54 -23.47
C GLN A 223 6.57 -6.68 -22.56
N ILE A 224 7.37 -7.64 -23.06
CA ILE A 224 7.92 -8.75 -22.27
C ILE A 224 8.89 -8.25 -21.19
N ARG A 225 9.62 -7.15 -21.44
CA ARG A 225 10.50 -6.53 -20.44
C ARG A 225 9.74 -5.76 -19.35
N GLY A 226 8.58 -5.20 -19.66
CA GLY A 226 7.72 -4.47 -18.71
C GLY A 226 7.01 -5.36 -17.67
N ALA A 227 6.97 -6.67 -17.87
CA ALA A 227 6.36 -7.63 -16.95
C ALA A 227 7.26 -8.06 -15.77
N ARG A 228 8.51 -7.56 -15.68
CA ARG A 228 9.44 -7.96 -14.61
C ARG A 228 9.39 -7.02 -13.41
N LYS A 229 8.87 -7.58 -12.31
CA LYS A 229 8.88 -7.13 -10.91
C LYS A 229 7.89 -6.02 -10.56
N ARG A 230 6.68 -6.45 -10.18
CA ARG A 230 5.99 -5.84 -9.04
C ARG A 230 6.86 -6.10 -7.81
N LEU A 231 7.56 -5.07 -7.32
CA LEU A 231 8.17 -5.10 -5.99
C LEU A 231 7.01 -5.11 -4.98
N GLY A 232 6.90 -6.17 -4.19
CA GLY A 232 5.82 -6.35 -3.21
C GLY A 232 5.20 -7.76 -3.14
N GLN A 233 5.83 -8.78 -3.72
CA GLN A 233 5.74 -10.16 -3.22
C GLN A 233 6.97 -10.46 -2.37
#